data_AF-A0A1F7VMB3-F1
#
_entry.id   AF-A0A1F7VMB3-F1
#
_cell.length_a   1.000
_cell.length_b   1.000
_cell.length_c   1.000
_cell.angle_alpha   90.00
_cell.angle_beta   90.00
_cell.angle_gamma   90.00
#
_symmetry.space_group_name_H-M   'P 1'
#
loop_
_entity.id
_entity.type
_entity.pdbx_description
1 polymer ?
#
loop_
_entity_poly.entity_id
_entity_poly.type
_entity_poly.pdbx_seq_one_letter_code
_entity_poly.pdbx_strand_id
1 'polypeptide(L)'
;MHASKLKKIERKGDKKNSPFFEEFLSRIYDRRESSGLHDLLGPMRAVLVQVQTGDALSYLAELYLMTPYRFHAGYANKTHRIYILRNHPVIASEHSERGNPPTPHRNKIASSASPSRNDTRAHTYLPDYIVLEPLSHSYRDRFSSLNSIYPKSEAKLNAKYMGEIYRVNNLNETQKILEGQQFRFLNISTINNHFLCHPSFAFTKISYYTGNIVGYTESDLKDYGALELGTPFTLDAEARKTLEKADAVQKHFGLHNLIHGIDHLATRVLANEREDAILEFLSLSNYYFWGAYTIEDMNSSTNICRNPDIKTELHSPAKVFTANNVPYYANSIVGLPSPTEDFVRNYGKRMHHIAYEVEDGATEDGTKYIDFLVDKLIAADVHFLEQVIGECRDFPDLKQIFSKSSHYSTLVTEYVQRCEGFDGFFTKSNVAYLTHAAGQDEALNPVAPGPVHD
;
A
#
# COMPACT_ATOMS: atom_id res chain seq x y z
N MET A 1 -11.65 14.36 -11.30
CA MET A 1 -11.16 15.59 -11.98
C MET A 1 -10.86 15.30 -13.46
N HIS A 2 -11.48 16.01 -14.42
CA HIS A 2 -11.34 15.76 -15.87
C HIS A 2 -9.89 15.88 -16.41
N ALA A 3 -9.60 15.23 -17.56
CA ALA A 3 -8.24 15.12 -18.10
C ALA A 3 -7.60 16.48 -18.38
N SER A 4 -8.37 17.43 -18.91
CA SER A 4 -7.91 18.80 -19.20
C SER A 4 -7.38 19.54 -17.98
N LYS A 5 -7.89 19.24 -16.78
CA LYS A 5 -7.39 19.80 -15.51
C LYS A 5 -6.17 19.04 -15.00
N LEU A 6 -6.18 17.71 -15.07
CA LEU A 6 -5.04 16.88 -14.66
C LEU A 6 -3.74 17.26 -15.39
N LYS A 7 -3.84 17.55 -16.69
CA LYS A 7 -2.70 17.98 -17.53
C LYS A 7 -2.13 19.34 -17.16
N LYS A 8 -2.88 20.17 -16.43
CA LYS A 8 -2.48 21.52 -16.01
C LYS A 8 -1.94 21.55 -14.59
N ILE A 9 -1.99 20.44 -13.86
CA ILE A 9 -1.43 20.36 -12.52
C ILE A 9 0.08 20.56 -12.63
N GLU A 10 0.59 21.52 -11.88
CA GLU A 10 2.03 21.74 -11.75
C GLU A 10 2.65 20.53 -11.05
N ARG A 11 3.56 19.84 -11.76
CA ARG A 11 4.26 18.67 -11.23
C ARG A 11 5.36 19.09 -10.28
N LYS A 12 5.51 18.35 -9.18
CA LYS A 12 6.51 18.61 -8.15
C LYS A 12 7.79 17.79 -8.35
N GLY A 13 8.86 18.27 -7.74
CA GLY A 13 10.18 17.65 -7.82
C GLY A 13 11.00 18.08 -9.04
N ASP A 14 12.19 17.49 -9.17
CA ASP A 14 13.25 17.93 -10.09
C ASP A 14 13.63 16.89 -11.15
N LYS A 15 13.07 15.68 -11.07
CA LYS A 15 13.33 14.64 -12.06
C LYS A 15 12.66 15.02 -13.40
N LYS A 16 13.45 15.03 -14.46
CA LYS A 16 12.93 15.08 -15.84
C LYS A 16 12.54 13.66 -16.28
N ASN A 17 11.34 13.52 -16.84
CA ASN A 17 10.90 12.27 -17.46
C ASN A 17 11.23 12.26 -18.95
N SER A 18 11.22 11.07 -19.55
CA SER A 18 11.47 10.94 -20.97
C SER A 18 10.37 11.58 -21.83
N PRO A 19 10.66 11.96 -23.09
CA PRO A 19 9.61 12.41 -24.02
C PRO A 19 8.49 11.39 -24.21
N PHE A 20 8.82 10.11 -24.21
CA PHE A 20 7.85 9.01 -24.27
C PHE A 20 6.87 9.08 -23.09
N PHE A 21 7.39 9.25 -21.87
CA PHE A 21 6.54 9.35 -20.69
C PHE A 21 5.58 10.53 -20.78
N GLU A 22 6.07 11.71 -21.16
CA GLU A 22 5.24 12.92 -21.26
C GLU A 22 4.11 12.77 -22.29
N GLU A 23 4.45 12.20 -23.44
CA GLU A 23 3.49 11.94 -24.51
C GLU A 23 2.39 10.98 -24.05
N PHE A 24 2.77 9.83 -23.49
CA PHE A 24 1.83 8.79 -23.12
C PHE A 24 1.03 9.13 -21.85
N LEU A 25 1.61 9.88 -20.90
CA LEU A 25 0.88 10.39 -19.74
C LEU A 25 -0.35 11.21 -20.18
N SER A 26 -0.14 12.14 -21.10
CA SER A 26 -1.21 12.98 -21.66
C SER A 26 -2.27 12.14 -22.39
N ARG A 27 -1.84 11.19 -23.22
CA ARG A 27 -2.75 10.30 -23.97
C ARG A 27 -3.55 9.37 -23.05
N ILE A 28 -2.96 8.88 -21.97
CA ILE A 28 -3.66 8.04 -20.99
C ILE A 28 -4.80 8.82 -20.34
N TYR A 29 -4.55 10.08 -19.96
CA TYR A 29 -5.58 10.91 -19.37
C TYR A 29 -6.75 11.12 -20.33
N ASP A 30 -6.49 11.41 -21.61
CA ASP A 30 -7.54 11.53 -22.64
C ASP A 30 -8.26 10.20 -22.89
N ARG A 31 -7.53 9.07 -22.92
CA ARG A 31 -8.11 7.75 -23.15
C ARG A 31 -9.07 7.35 -22.02
N ARG A 32 -8.73 7.64 -20.75
CA ARG A 32 -9.61 7.37 -19.61
C ARG A 32 -10.93 8.15 -19.71
N GLU A 33 -10.86 9.42 -20.10
CA GLU A 33 -12.05 10.26 -20.25
C GLU A 33 -12.89 9.82 -21.46
N SER A 34 -12.28 9.69 -22.64
CA SER A 34 -12.98 9.33 -23.87
C SER A 34 -13.58 7.92 -23.87
N SER A 35 -13.00 6.97 -23.13
CA SER A 35 -13.56 5.62 -22.96
C SER A 35 -14.64 5.52 -21.88
N GLY A 36 -14.87 6.59 -21.11
CA GLY A 36 -15.78 6.56 -19.94
C GLY A 36 -15.20 5.89 -18.70
N LEU A 37 -13.98 5.32 -18.77
CA LEU A 37 -13.32 4.67 -17.64
C LEU A 37 -13.13 5.62 -16.45
N HIS A 38 -12.87 6.91 -16.70
CA HIS A 38 -12.68 7.92 -15.65
C HIS A 38 -13.86 7.98 -14.67
N ASP A 39 -15.10 7.91 -15.18
CA ASP A 39 -16.32 8.02 -14.38
C ASP A 39 -16.67 6.73 -13.63
N LEU A 40 -16.06 5.61 -14.04
CA LEU A 40 -16.26 4.31 -13.40
C LEU A 40 -15.33 4.10 -12.21
N LEU A 41 -14.11 4.63 -12.25
CA LEU A 41 -13.06 4.38 -11.27
C LEU A 41 -13.22 5.24 -10.01
N GLY A 42 -13.24 4.60 -8.85
CA GLY A 42 -13.29 5.20 -7.52
C GLY A 42 -11.99 5.06 -6.72
N PRO A 43 -11.99 5.46 -5.44
CA PRO A 43 -10.80 5.38 -4.58
C PRO A 43 -10.43 3.94 -4.24
N MET A 44 -9.22 3.75 -3.72
CA MET A 44 -8.76 2.48 -3.16
C MET A 44 -9.67 2.05 -1.99
N ARG A 45 -9.91 0.75 -1.87
CA ARG A 45 -10.79 0.14 -0.86
C ARG A 45 -10.12 -0.92 -0.03
N ALA A 46 -9.06 -1.55 -0.54
CA ALA A 46 -8.29 -2.50 0.24
C ALA A 46 -6.87 -2.69 -0.32
N VAL A 47 -5.97 -3.10 0.54
CA VAL A 47 -4.68 -3.71 0.17
C VAL A 47 -4.74 -5.22 0.41
N LEU A 48 -4.03 -5.99 -0.42
CA LEU A 48 -4.03 -7.44 -0.40
C LEU A 48 -2.62 -7.98 -0.17
N VAL A 49 -2.45 -8.74 0.91
CA VAL A 49 -1.21 -9.43 1.24
C VAL A 49 -1.47 -10.92 1.39
N GLN A 50 -0.62 -11.74 0.79
CA GLN A 50 -0.61 -13.17 1.03
C GLN A 50 0.58 -13.52 1.92
N VAL A 51 0.37 -14.44 2.85
CA VAL A 51 1.40 -15.00 3.73
C VAL A 51 1.57 -16.50 3.48
N GLN A 52 2.56 -17.12 4.13
CA GLN A 52 2.67 -18.57 4.12
C GLN A 52 1.56 -19.24 4.92
N THR A 53 1.24 -20.49 4.56
CA THR A 53 0.38 -21.34 5.40
C THR A 53 0.99 -21.47 6.79
N GLY A 54 0.24 -21.05 7.82
CA GLY A 54 0.64 -21.06 9.22
C GLY A 54 1.11 -19.70 9.76
N ASP A 55 1.39 -18.73 8.89
CA ASP A 55 1.95 -17.43 9.29
C ASP A 55 0.87 -16.38 9.61
N ALA A 56 -0.41 -16.62 9.27
CA ALA A 56 -1.43 -15.56 9.31
C ALA A 56 -1.68 -14.99 10.71
N LEU A 57 -1.85 -15.84 11.72
CA LEU A 57 -2.13 -15.36 13.08
C LEU A 57 -0.98 -14.49 13.62
N SER A 58 0.27 -14.90 13.39
CA SER A 58 1.45 -14.15 13.82
C SER A 58 1.57 -12.83 13.06
N TYR A 59 1.26 -12.82 11.76
CA TYR A 59 1.24 -11.59 10.98
C TYR A 59 0.12 -10.64 11.40
N LEU A 60 -1.07 -11.16 11.72
CA LEU A 60 -2.16 -10.37 12.29
C LEU A 60 -1.74 -9.75 13.64
N ALA A 61 -1.01 -10.47 14.48
CA ALA A 61 -0.49 -9.93 15.74
C ALA A 61 0.54 -8.80 15.51
N GLU A 62 1.42 -8.95 14.51
CA GLU A 62 2.34 -7.88 14.08
C GLU A 62 1.57 -6.63 13.62
N LEU A 63 0.54 -6.81 12.78
CA LEU A 63 -0.33 -5.70 12.35
C LEU A 63 -1.07 -5.05 13.53
N TYR A 64 -1.52 -5.82 14.52
CA TYR A 64 -2.15 -5.28 15.74
C TYR A 64 -1.20 -4.40 16.55
N LEU A 65 0.06 -4.81 16.65
CA LEU A 65 1.09 -4.09 17.39
C LEU A 65 1.53 -2.82 16.66
N MET A 66 1.69 -2.89 15.34
CA MET A 66 2.37 -1.85 14.55
C MET A 66 1.44 -0.97 13.70
N THR A 67 0.14 -1.25 13.67
CA THR A 67 -0.80 -0.53 12.78
C THR A 67 -2.15 -0.36 13.46
N PRO A 68 -3.08 0.47 12.95
CA PRO A 68 -4.44 0.55 13.51
C PRO A 68 -5.34 -0.61 13.07
N TYR A 69 -4.84 -1.57 12.27
CA TYR A 69 -5.68 -2.60 11.68
C TYR A 69 -6.05 -3.68 12.70
N ARG A 70 -7.34 -4.01 12.78
CA ARG A 70 -7.90 -5.03 13.67
C ARG A 70 -8.76 -6.01 12.91
N PHE A 71 -8.67 -7.29 13.27
CA PHE A 71 -9.44 -8.37 12.67
C PHE A 71 -10.93 -8.08 12.81
N HIS A 72 -11.63 -8.15 11.69
CA HIS A 72 -13.05 -7.87 11.58
C HIS A 72 -13.85 -9.09 11.16
N ALA A 73 -13.39 -9.83 10.15
CA ALA A 73 -14.08 -11.01 9.64
C ALA A 73 -13.12 -12.05 9.04
N GLY A 74 -13.52 -13.32 9.09
CA GLY A 74 -12.76 -14.44 8.57
C GLY A 74 -13.62 -15.35 7.68
N TYR A 75 -13.08 -15.75 6.53
CA TYR A 75 -13.73 -16.68 5.59
C TYR A 75 -12.75 -17.73 5.10
N ALA A 76 -13.23 -18.94 4.84
CA ALA A 76 -12.45 -19.99 4.20
C ALA A 76 -13.12 -20.39 2.88
N ASN A 77 -12.37 -20.30 1.78
CA ASN A 77 -12.80 -20.86 0.49
C ASN A 77 -11.99 -22.12 0.17
N LYS A 78 -12.04 -22.61 -1.07
CA LYS A 78 -11.36 -23.87 -1.42
C LYS A 78 -9.82 -23.77 -1.42
N THR A 79 -9.24 -22.57 -1.46
CA THR A 79 -7.77 -22.40 -1.52
C THR A 79 -7.18 -21.59 -0.38
N HIS A 80 -7.92 -20.68 0.25
CA HIS A 80 -7.38 -19.76 1.27
C HIS A 80 -8.33 -19.61 2.47
N ARG A 81 -7.72 -19.34 3.64
CA ARG A 81 -8.34 -18.49 4.66
C ARG A 81 -8.12 -17.04 4.29
N ILE A 82 -9.16 -16.25 4.44
CA ILE A 82 -9.22 -14.82 4.13
C ILE A 82 -9.49 -14.13 5.46
N TYR A 83 -8.57 -13.29 5.88
CA TYR A 83 -8.69 -12.46 7.07
C TYR A 83 -8.87 -11.02 6.62
N ILE A 84 -9.91 -10.38 7.12
CA ILE A 84 -10.20 -9.00 6.79
C ILE A 84 -9.99 -8.17 8.05
N LEU A 85 -9.07 -7.23 7.97
CA LEU A 85 -8.80 -6.28 9.03
C LEU A 85 -9.27 -4.90 8.59
N ARG A 86 -9.87 -4.17 9.53
CA ARG A 86 -10.27 -2.78 9.34
C ARG A 86 -9.37 -1.89 10.16
N ASN A 87 -9.09 -0.72 9.62
CA ASN A 87 -8.52 0.36 10.41
C ASN A 87 -9.50 0.66 11.55
N HIS A 88 -9.07 0.44 12.79
CA HIS A 88 -9.86 0.80 13.95
C HIS A 88 -9.96 2.33 13.96
N PRO A 89 -11.16 2.91 13.80
CA PRO A 89 -11.27 4.35 13.76
C PRO A 89 -10.66 4.92 15.04
N VAL A 90 -9.84 5.96 14.89
CA VAL A 90 -9.76 6.99 15.92
C VAL A 90 -11.22 7.33 16.21
N ILE A 91 -11.66 7.17 17.45
CA ILE A 91 -12.90 7.80 17.88
C ILE A 91 -12.63 9.27 17.63
N ALA A 92 -13.08 9.79 16.49
CA ALA A 92 -13.01 11.20 16.18
C ALA A 92 -13.70 11.86 17.34
N SER A 93 -12.90 12.43 18.24
CA SER A 93 -13.44 13.26 19.30
C SER A 93 -14.23 14.33 18.57
N GLU A 94 -15.47 14.53 19.01
CA GLU A 94 -16.39 15.55 18.51
C GLU A 94 -15.87 16.96 18.87
N HIS A 95 -14.68 17.31 18.39
CA HIS A 95 -13.97 18.56 18.71
C HIS A 95 -13.67 19.38 17.45
N SER A 96 -14.56 19.33 16.45
CA SER A 96 -14.61 20.36 15.41
C SER A 96 -15.98 21.01 15.17
N GLU A 97 -17.03 20.71 15.95
CA GLU A 97 -18.30 21.45 15.87
C GLU A 97 -18.89 21.75 17.27
N ARG A 98 -18.35 22.76 17.96
CA ARG A 98 -19.15 23.47 18.99
C ARG A 98 -20.08 24.45 18.28
N GLY A 99 -21.31 24.00 18.04
CA GLY A 99 -22.35 24.81 17.42
C GLY A 99 -23.77 24.28 17.66
N ASN A 100 -24.25 24.42 18.89
CA ASN A 100 -25.63 24.27 19.38
C ASN A 100 -26.23 22.85 19.58
N PRO A 101 -27.02 22.65 20.66
CA PRO A 101 -27.58 21.35 21.01
C PRO A 101 -28.83 20.99 20.18
N PRO A 102 -29.12 19.70 19.95
CA PRO A 102 -30.30 19.28 19.21
C PRO A 102 -31.54 19.27 20.12
N THR A 103 -32.66 19.77 19.59
CA THR A 103 -34.01 19.58 20.13
C THR A 103 -34.64 18.30 19.52
N PRO A 104 -35.51 17.57 20.25
CA PRO A 104 -35.97 16.25 19.80
C PRO A 104 -37.28 16.27 18.98
N HIS A 105 -37.38 15.24 18.13
CA HIS A 105 -38.57 14.65 17.46
C HIS A 105 -38.98 15.14 16.06
N ARG A 106 -38.95 14.24 15.06
CA ARG A 106 -40.13 13.45 14.60
C ARG A 106 -39.80 12.46 13.46
N ASN A 107 -40.40 11.28 13.56
CA ASN A 107 -40.49 10.23 12.53
C ASN A 107 -40.90 10.74 11.15
N LYS A 108 -40.34 10.13 10.09
CA LYS A 108 -41.07 9.87 8.83
C LYS A 108 -40.42 8.76 7.99
N ILE A 109 -41.31 8.15 7.20
CA ILE A 109 -41.27 6.83 6.56
C ILE A 109 -40.52 6.86 5.22
N ALA A 110 -40.05 5.68 4.80
CA ALA A 110 -39.30 5.37 3.59
C ALA A 110 -39.95 5.84 2.27
N SER A 111 -39.11 6.23 1.30
CA SER A 111 -39.43 6.18 -0.13
C SER A 111 -38.18 5.86 -0.95
N SER A 112 -38.33 4.89 -1.85
CA SER A 112 -37.40 4.47 -2.90
C SER A 112 -37.04 5.61 -3.86
N ALA A 113 -35.76 5.93 -4.00
CA ALA A 113 -35.23 6.79 -5.04
C ALA A 113 -33.86 6.28 -5.51
N SER A 114 -33.66 6.27 -6.83
CA SER A 114 -32.43 5.92 -7.53
C SER A 114 -31.21 6.69 -7.00
N PRO A 115 -30.00 6.09 -6.97
CA PRO A 115 -28.84 6.76 -6.38
C PRO A 115 -28.41 7.96 -7.22
N SER A 116 -28.66 9.16 -6.70
CA SER A 116 -28.13 10.41 -7.22
C SER A 116 -26.61 10.48 -7.04
N ARG A 117 -25.91 11.10 -8.00
CA ARG A 117 -24.45 11.34 -8.11
C ARG A 117 -23.73 12.02 -6.93
N ASN A 118 -24.39 12.21 -5.78
CA ASN A 118 -23.80 12.79 -4.57
C ASN A 118 -23.86 11.77 -3.43
N ASP A 119 -23.06 10.71 -3.51
CA ASP A 119 -22.77 9.86 -2.36
C ASP A 119 -21.73 10.57 -1.47
N THR A 120 -22.20 11.48 -0.63
CA THR A 120 -21.39 12.14 0.40
C THR A 120 -20.82 11.16 1.45
N ARG A 121 -21.14 9.86 1.38
CA ARG A 121 -20.55 8.82 2.25
C ARG A 121 -19.22 8.27 1.74
N ALA A 122 -18.80 8.62 0.52
CA ALA A 122 -17.50 8.20 -0.03
C ALA A 122 -16.31 8.63 0.86
N HIS A 123 -16.47 9.70 1.65
CA HIS A 123 -15.46 10.25 2.56
C HIS A 123 -15.33 9.53 3.93
N THR A 124 -15.92 8.33 4.10
CA THR A 124 -15.88 7.59 5.39
C THR A 124 -15.25 6.20 5.30
N TYR A 125 -14.53 5.92 4.21
CA TYR A 125 -13.92 4.61 3.99
C TYR A 125 -12.40 4.76 3.94
N LEU A 126 -11.74 4.09 4.87
CA LEU A 126 -10.31 3.84 4.83
C LEU A 126 -10.11 2.47 4.15
N PRO A 127 -9.00 2.25 3.40
CA PRO A 127 -8.72 0.96 2.81
C PRO A 127 -8.61 -0.14 3.87
N ASP A 128 -9.25 -1.27 3.63
CA ASP A 128 -9.11 -2.47 4.45
C ASP A 128 -7.76 -3.17 4.20
N TYR A 129 -7.35 -4.00 5.15
CA TYR A 129 -6.19 -4.87 5.01
C TYR A 129 -6.66 -6.31 4.90
N ILE A 130 -6.53 -6.89 3.71
CA ILE A 130 -6.94 -8.27 3.44
C ILE A 130 -5.70 -9.16 3.44
N VAL A 131 -5.68 -10.14 4.35
CA VAL A 131 -4.63 -11.14 4.44
C VAL A 131 -5.16 -12.48 3.92
N LEU A 132 -4.44 -13.07 2.96
CA LEU A 132 -4.70 -14.40 2.43
C LEU A 132 -3.69 -15.40 2.98
N GLU A 133 -4.19 -16.53 3.48
CA GLU A 133 -3.38 -17.68 3.90
C GLU A 133 -3.79 -18.92 3.11
N PRO A 134 -2.91 -19.50 2.28
CA PRO A 134 -3.25 -20.74 1.60
C PRO A 134 -3.55 -21.87 2.57
N LEU A 135 -4.54 -22.72 2.25
CA LEU A 135 -4.96 -23.85 3.11
C LEU A 135 -3.95 -25.00 3.18
N SER A 136 -2.97 -25.04 2.27
CA SER A 136 -1.97 -26.12 2.21
C SER A 136 -0.56 -25.57 2.04
N HIS A 137 0.40 -26.13 2.77
CA HIS A 137 1.83 -25.84 2.59
C HIS A 137 2.34 -26.19 1.17
N SER A 138 1.66 -27.11 0.47
CA SER A 138 1.97 -27.46 -0.92
C SER A 138 1.31 -26.53 -1.94
N TYR A 139 0.56 -25.52 -1.50
CA TYR A 139 -0.09 -24.56 -2.39
C TYR A 139 0.95 -23.88 -3.27
N ARG A 140 0.65 -23.81 -4.57
CA ARG A 140 1.44 -23.10 -5.58
C ARG A 140 0.49 -22.45 -6.58
N ASP A 141 0.87 -21.26 -7.01
CA ASP A 141 0.26 -20.49 -8.09
C ASP A 141 1.31 -19.65 -8.83
N ARG A 142 0.86 -18.74 -9.70
CA ARG A 142 1.76 -17.86 -10.46
C ARG A 142 2.60 -16.92 -9.60
N PHE A 143 2.11 -16.47 -8.44
CA PHE A 143 2.91 -15.65 -7.52
C PHE A 143 4.00 -16.49 -6.88
N SER A 144 3.71 -17.73 -6.50
CA SER A 144 4.74 -18.64 -5.98
C SER A 144 5.83 -18.94 -7.02
N SER A 145 5.47 -19.08 -8.29
CA SER A 145 6.43 -19.24 -9.39
C SER A 145 7.25 -17.98 -9.64
N LEU A 146 6.67 -16.79 -9.45
CA LEU A 146 7.41 -15.53 -9.52
C LEU A 146 8.39 -15.41 -8.37
N ASN A 147 8.01 -15.83 -7.16
CA ASN A 147 8.89 -15.79 -5.99
C ASN A 147 10.05 -16.80 -6.10
N SER A 148 9.85 -17.95 -6.76
CA SER A 148 10.86 -19.01 -6.85
C SER A 148 12.09 -18.68 -7.69
N ILE A 149 12.10 -17.56 -8.43
CA ILE A 149 13.24 -17.16 -9.25
C ILE A 149 14.13 -16.10 -8.58
N TYR A 150 13.76 -15.64 -7.37
CA TYR A 150 14.48 -14.59 -6.65
C TYR A 150 15.03 -15.12 -5.32
N PRO A 151 16.32 -14.90 -5.01
CA PRO A 151 17.05 -15.62 -3.96
C PRO A 151 16.53 -15.36 -2.54
N LYS A 152 15.98 -14.18 -2.25
CA LYS A 152 15.37 -13.91 -0.94
C LYS A 152 13.88 -14.30 -0.89
N SER A 153 13.20 -14.32 -2.04
CA SER A 153 11.77 -14.65 -2.10
C SER A 153 11.49 -16.14 -2.16
N GLU A 154 12.43 -16.96 -2.64
CA GLU A 154 12.27 -18.41 -2.68
C GLU A 154 12.11 -19.03 -1.28
N ALA A 155 12.70 -18.41 -0.25
CA ALA A 155 12.55 -18.83 1.15
C ALA A 155 11.10 -18.73 1.64
N LYS A 156 10.31 -17.79 1.10
CA LYS A 156 8.89 -17.65 1.38
C LYS A 156 8.04 -17.52 0.10
N LEU A 157 7.98 -18.60 -0.67
CA LEU A 157 7.24 -18.67 -1.94
C LEU A 157 5.83 -18.06 -1.96
N ASN A 158 5.01 -18.20 -0.91
CA ASN A 158 3.65 -17.67 -0.93
C ASN A 158 3.51 -16.28 -0.31
N ALA A 159 4.54 -15.78 0.39
CA ALA A 159 4.49 -14.48 1.06
C ALA A 159 4.78 -13.35 0.07
N LYS A 160 3.80 -12.45 -0.12
CA LYS A 160 3.93 -11.30 -1.01
C LYS A 160 2.76 -10.33 -0.83
N TYR A 161 3.05 -9.03 -0.91
CA TYR A 161 2.05 -8.03 -1.28
C TYR A 161 1.55 -8.28 -2.71
N MET A 162 0.26 -8.55 -2.86
CA MET A 162 -0.33 -8.91 -4.14
C MET A 162 -0.75 -7.68 -4.94
N GLY A 163 -1.40 -6.71 -4.29
CA GLY A 163 -2.01 -5.58 -5.00
C GLY A 163 -3.05 -4.83 -4.19
N GLU A 164 -3.74 -3.91 -4.84
CA GLU A 164 -4.83 -3.10 -4.29
C GLU A 164 -6.17 -3.43 -4.93
N ILE A 165 -7.26 -3.11 -4.25
CA ILE A 165 -8.62 -3.18 -4.77
C ILE A 165 -9.19 -1.76 -4.82
N TYR A 166 -9.71 -1.35 -5.98
CA TYR A 166 -10.37 -0.06 -6.21
C TYR A 166 -11.87 -0.22 -6.31
N ARG A 167 -12.61 0.77 -5.80
CA ARG A 167 -14.06 0.86 -6.04
C ARG A 167 -14.29 1.14 -7.51
N VAL A 168 -15.33 0.52 -8.06
CA VAL A 168 -15.89 0.90 -9.35
C VAL A 168 -17.39 1.03 -9.28
N ASN A 169 -17.98 1.87 -10.13
CA ASN A 169 -19.44 2.04 -10.20
C ASN A 169 -20.13 0.95 -11.03
N ASN A 170 -19.38 0.25 -11.89
CA ASN A 170 -19.85 -0.88 -12.68
C ASN A 170 -18.65 -1.79 -13.00
N LEU A 171 -18.63 -2.99 -12.41
CA LEU A 171 -17.50 -3.91 -12.53
C LEU A 171 -17.34 -4.46 -13.95
N ASN A 172 -18.44 -4.92 -14.54
CA ASN A 172 -18.44 -5.54 -15.86
C ASN A 172 -18.04 -4.55 -16.97
N GLU A 173 -18.56 -3.33 -16.94
CA GLU A 173 -18.19 -2.31 -17.93
C GLU A 173 -16.74 -1.85 -17.75
N THR A 174 -16.26 -1.73 -16.51
CA THR A 174 -14.85 -1.42 -16.24
C THR A 174 -13.93 -2.49 -16.82
N GLN A 175 -14.22 -3.77 -16.54
CA GLN A 175 -13.45 -4.89 -17.08
C GLN A 175 -13.47 -4.89 -18.61
N LYS A 176 -14.63 -4.75 -19.22
CA LYS A 176 -14.79 -4.72 -20.68
C LYS A 176 -14.01 -3.60 -21.35
N ILE A 177 -14.05 -2.38 -20.81
CA ILE A 177 -13.27 -1.25 -21.33
C ILE A 177 -11.76 -1.56 -21.26
N LEU A 178 -11.29 -2.05 -20.11
CA LEU A 178 -9.87 -2.37 -19.90
C LEU A 178 -9.41 -3.53 -20.80
N GLU A 179 -10.25 -4.55 -21.02
CA GLU A 179 -9.96 -5.65 -21.96
C GLU A 179 -9.87 -5.16 -23.40
N GLY A 180 -10.74 -4.22 -23.81
CA GLY A 180 -10.65 -3.53 -25.09
C GLY A 180 -9.36 -2.73 -25.24
N GLN A 181 -8.81 -2.23 -24.13
CA GLN A 181 -7.50 -1.56 -24.04
C GLN A 181 -6.32 -2.53 -23.87
N GLN A 182 -6.54 -3.83 -24.10
CA GLN A 182 -5.54 -4.90 -24.05
C GLN A 182 -5.06 -5.31 -22.66
N PHE A 183 -5.66 -4.79 -21.59
CA PHE A 183 -5.47 -5.40 -20.27
C PHE A 183 -6.14 -6.77 -20.24
N ARG A 184 -5.64 -7.63 -19.35
CA ARG A 184 -6.12 -9.00 -19.19
C ARG A 184 -6.40 -9.24 -17.73
N PHE A 185 -7.41 -10.05 -17.45
CA PHE A 185 -7.82 -10.37 -16.09
C PHE A 185 -7.48 -11.82 -15.73
N LEU A 186 -7.28 -12.05 -14.44
CA LEU A 186 -7.14 -13.38 -13.87
C LEU A 186 -8.47 -14.12 -13.92
N ASN A 187 -8.37 -15.42 -14.03
CA ASN A 187 -9.47 -16.35 -13.91
C ASN A 187 -8.94 -17.73 -13.45
N ILE A 188 -9.85 -18.63 -13.10
CA ILE A 188 -9.49 -19.92 -12.49
C ILE A 188 -8.63 -20.82 -13.40
N SER A 189 -8.70 -20.65 -14.73
CA SER A 189 -7.84 -21.41 -15.65
C SER A 189 -6.41 -20.86 -15.72
N THR A 190 -6.20 -19.63 -15.23
CA THR A 190 -4.89 -18.97 -15.22
C THR A 190 -4.20 -18.99 -13.86
N ILE A 191 -4.96 -19.04 -12.76
CA ILE A 191 -4.41 -19.01 -11.39
C ILE A 191 -5.27 -19.83 -10.43
N ASN A 192 -4.63 -20.62 -9.56
CA ASN A 192 -5.29 -21.43 -8.55
C ASN A 192 -5.65 -20.63 -7.29
N ASN A 193 -6.25 -19.45 -7.43
CA ASN A 193 -6.61 -18.60 -6.30
C ASN A 193 -8.09 -18.19 -6.38
N HIS A 194 -8.94 -18.83 -5.57
CA HIS A 194 -10.39 -18.59 -5.60
C HIS A 194 -10.80 -17.19 -5.11
N PHE A 195 -9.99 -16.52 -4.28
CA PHE A 195 -10.27 -15.13 -3.93
C PHE A 195 -10.04 -14.21 -5.13
N LEU A 196 -8.89 -14.38 -5.81
CA LEU A 196 -8.55 -13.60 -7.01
C LEU A 196 -9.41 -13.90 -8.24
N CYS A 197 -10.19 -14.98 -8.19
CA CYS A 197 -11.10 -15.39 -9.26
C CYS A 197 -12.57 -15.31 -8.82
N HIS A 198 -12.85 -14.65 -7.69
CA HIS A 198 -14.19 -14.54 -7.16
C HIS A 198 -15.03 -13.54 -8.00
N PRO A 199 -16.30 -13.85 -8.36
CA PRO A 199 -17.10 -13.01 -9.26
C PRO A 199 -17.32 -11.56 -8.81
N SER A 200 -17.30 -11.30 -7.50
CA SER A 200 -17.41 -9.93 -6.94
C SER A 200 -16.19 -9.05 -7.20
N PHE A 201 -15.13 -9.60 -7.79
CA PHE A 201 -13.91 -8.90 -8.12
C PHE A 201 -13.45 -9.20 -9.54
N ALA A 202 -12.79 -8.21 -10.14
CA ALA A 202 -12.01 -8.40 -11.35
C ALA A 202 -10.56 -7.98 -11.06
N PHE A 203 -9.63 -8.93 -11.09
CA PHE A 203 -8.20 -8.65 -10.89
C PHE A 203 -7.45 -8.73 -12.22
N THR A 204 -6.60 -7.75 -12.51
CA THR A 204 -5.71 -7.83 -13.67
C THR A 204 -4.76 -9.01 -13.54
N LYS A 205 -4.21 -9.48 -14.66
CA LYS A 205 -3.02 -10.33 -14.64
C LYS A 205 -1.88 -9.58 -13.93
N ILE A 206 -0.93 -10.37 -13.41
CA ILE A 206 0.27 -9.86 -12.73
C ILE A 206 1.01 -8.93 -13.68
N SER A 207 1.19 -7.67 -13.25
CA SER A 207 1.91 -6.64 -13.99
C SER A 207 3.33 -7.09 -14.28
N TYR A 208 3.76 -6.91 -15.52
CA TYR A 208 5.14 -7.15 -15.91
C TYR A 208 6.10 -6.15 -15.30
N TYR A 209 5.66 -4.98 -14.83
CA TYR A 209 6.55 -3.92 -14.34
C TYR A 209 6.61 -3.82 -12.83
N THR A 210 5.57 -4.28 -12.13
CA THR A 210 5.48 -4.19 -10.66
C THR A 210 5.42 -5.55 -9.96
N GLY A 211 5.09 -6.63 -10.67
CA GLY A 211 4.83 -7.92 -10.05
C GLY A 211 3.58 -7.96 -9.18
N ASN A 212 2.72 -6.94 -9.26
CA ASN A 212 1.49 -6.79 -8.48
C ASN A 212 0.25 -6.90 -9.40
N ILE A 213 -0.95 -6.90 -8.83
CA ILE A 213 -2.23 -6.90 -9.53
C ILE A 213 -3.07 -5.67 -9.12
N VAL A 214 -3.99 -5.26 -9.99
CA VAL A 214 -5.01 -4.26 -9.67
C VAL A 214 -6.37 -4.95 -9.67
N GLY A 215 -7.08 -4.87 -8.54
CA GLY A 215 -8.42 -5.38 -8.36
C GLY A 215 -9.47 -4.28 -8.47
N TYR A 216 -10.66 -4.65 -8.94
CA TYR A 216 -11.84 -3.78 -8.96
C TYR A 216 -13.01 -4.48 -8.30
N THR A 217 -13.85 -3.72 -7.61
CA THR A 217 -15.12 -4.21 -7.08
C THR A 217 -16.18 -3.12 -7.07
N GLU A 218 -17.40 -3.48 -7.44
CA GLU A 218 -18.59 -2.66 -7.22
C GLU A 218 -19.26 -2.94 -5.87
N SER A 219 -18.85 -4.02 -5.20
CA SER A 219 -19.43 -4.44 -3.92
C SER A 219 -19.04 -3.50 -2.79
N ASP A 220 -19.93 -3.36 -1.81
CA ASP A 220 -19.61 -2.63 -0.59
C ASP A 220 -18.74 -3.48 0.32
N LEU A 221 -17.45 -3.15 0.40
CA LEU A 221 -16.52 -3.78 1.33
C LEU A 221 -16.84 -3.47 2.81
N LYS A 222 -17.93 -2.76 3.13
CA LYS A 222 -18.49 -2.77 4.49
C LYS A 222 -19.39 -3.97 4.79
N ASP A 223 -19.92 -4.64 3.77
CA ASP A 223 -20.76 -5.83 3.88
C ASP A 223 -20.09 -7.05 3.22
N TYR A 224 -19.07 -7.60 3.88
CA TYR A 224 -18.41 -8.81 3.36
C TYR A 224 -19.30 -10.05 3.43
N GLY A 225 -20.38 -10.03 4.23
CA GLY A 225 -21.34 -11.13 4.26
C GLY A 225 -22.01 -11.31 2.90
N ALA A 226 -22.31 -10.20 2.22
CA ALA A 226 -22.85 -10.19 0.87
C ALA A 226 -21.84 -10.56 -0.24
N LEU A 227 -20.53 -10.59 0.07
CA LEU A 227 -19.52 -10.97 -0.92
C LEU A 227 -19.43 -12.48 -1.16
N GLU A 228 -20.03 -13.31 -0.30
CA GLU A 228 -20.00 -14.78 -0.42
C GLU A 228 -18.59 -15.38 -0.55
N LEU A 229 -17.61 -14.82 0.18
CA LEU A 229 -16.19 -15.17 0.10
C LEU A 229 -15.84 -16.62 0.50
N GLY A 230 -16.81 -17.41 0.97
CA GLY A 230 -16.65 -18.78 1.41
C GLY A 230 -17.39 -19.05 2.72
N THR A 231 -16.95 -20.08 3.45
CA THR A 231 -17.51 -20.43 4.77
C THR A 231 -16.98 -19.45 5.81
N PRO A 232 -17.83 -18.67 6.50
CA PRO A 232 -17.37 -17.78 7.55
C PRO A 232 -16.81 -18.58 8.73
N PHE A 233 -15.80 -18.03 9.40
CA PHE A 233 -15.25 -18.59 10.64
C PHE A 233 -14.98 -17.49 11.67
N THR A 234 -14.95 -17.89 12.94
CA THR A 234 -14.51 -17.05 14.05
C THR A 234 -13.15 -17.51 14.56
N LEU A 235 -12.34 -16.59 15.06
CA LEU A 235 -11.10 -16.95 15.75
C LEU A 235 -11.41 -17.71 17.04
N ASP A 236 -10.66 -18.79 17.29
CA ASP A 236 -10.75 -19.52 18.54
C ASP A 236 -10.21 -18.70 19.72
N ALA A 237 -10.30 -19.24 20.94
CA ALA A 237 -9.90 -18.54 22.15
C ALA A 237 -8.39 -18.21 22.18
N GLU A 238 -7.53 -19.09 21.67
CA GLU A 238 -6.08 -18.90 21.72
C GLU A 238 -5.61 -17.88 20.68
N ALA A 239 -6.19 -17.94 19.47
CA ALA A 239 -5.98 -16.93 18.45
C ALA A 239 -6.40 -15.53 18.93
N ARG A 240 -7.58 -15.41 19.55
CA ARG A 240 -8.03 -14.13 20.12
C ARG A 240 -7.08 -13.62 21.20
N LYS A 241 -6.69 -14.48 22.14
CA LYS A 241 -5.75 -14.13 23.21
C LYS A 241 -4.41 -13.64 22.66
N THR A 242 -3.91 -14.26 21.59
CA THR A 242 -2.68 -13.83 20.91
C THR A 242 -2.81 -12.41 20.37
N LEU A 243 -3.91 -12.12 19.68
CA LEU A 243 -4.16 -10.78 19.12
C LEU A 243 -4.41 -9.73 20.22
N GLU A 244 -5.18 -10.08 21.26
CA GLU A 244 -5.44 -9.20 22.41
C GLU A 244 -4.15 -8.84 23.16
N LYS A 245 -3.20 -9.77 23.26
CA LYS A 245 -1.88 -9.49 23.85
C LYS A 245 -1.11 -8.43 23.05
N ALA A 246 -1.14 -8.51 21.71
CA ALA A 246 -0.52 -7.49 20.86
C ALA A 246 -1.24 -6.14 20.98
N ASP A 247 -2.57 -6.15 20.98
CA ASP A 247 -3.41 -4.94 21.13
C ASP A 247 -3.21 -4.24 22.48
N ALA A 248 -2.92 -5.02 23.54
CA ALA A 248 -2.72 -4.48 24.88
C ALA A 248 -1.56 -3.47 24.93
N VAL A 249 -0.52 -3.64 24.12
CA VAL A 249 0.60 -2.67 24.03
C VAL A 249 0.09 -1.33 23.50
N GLN A 250 -0.67 -1.35 22.41
CA GLN A 250 -1.26 -0.14 21.82
C GLN A 250 -2.26 0.55 22.74
N LYS A 251 -3.05 -0.21 23.49
CA LYS A 251 -4.00 0.32 24.49
C LYS A 251 -3.26 0.92 25.69
N HIS A 252 -2.25 0.23 26.20
CA HIS A 252 -1.49 0.66 27.37
C HIS A 252 -0.79 2.01 27.16
N PHE A 253 -0.20 2.20 25.97
CA PHE A 253 0.52 3.43 25.63
C PHE A 253 -0.31 4.43 24.81
N GLY A 254 -1.58 4.14 24.51
CA GLY A 254 -2.44 5.03 23.72
C GLY A 254 -2.05 5.18 22.24
N LEU A 255 -1.21 4.28 21.70
CA LEU A 255 -0.66 4.37 20.32
C LEU A 255 -1.74 4.31 19.24
N HIS A 256 -2.87 3.66 19.54
CA HIS A 256 -4.02 3.56 18.63
C HIS A 256 -4.65 4.92 18.28
N ASN A 257 -4.40 5.97 19.06
CA ASN A 257 -4.83 7.34 18.75
C ASN A 257 -3.78 8.12 17.94
N LEU A 258 -2.55 7.59 17.83
CA LEU A 258 -1.44 8.24 17.16
C LEU A 258 -1.21 7.70 15.75
N ILE A 259 -1.51 6.43 15.50
CA ILE A 259 -1.32 5.80 14.18
C ILE A 259 -2.63 5.83 13.41
N HIS A 260 -2.64 6.54 12.29
CA HIS A 260 -3.76 6.60 11.36
C HIS A 260 -3.63 5.52 10.28
N GLY A 261 -4.38 5.68 9.19
CA GLY A 261 -4.32 4.78 8.04
C GLY A 261 -3.05 4.90 7.21
N ILE A 262 -3.12 4.23 6.06
CA ILE A 262 -2.02 4.17 5.11
C ILE A 262 -1.85 5.56 4.49
N ASP A 263 -0.66 6.15 4.62
CA ASP A 263 -0.25 7.38 3.92
C ASP A 263 0.15 7.03 2.49
N HIS A 264 1.01 6.02 2.31
CA HIS A 264 1.46 5.64 0.98
C HIS A 264 1.96 4.20 0.85
N LEU A 265 2.10 3.80 -0.41
CA LEU A 265 2.50 2.46 -0.84
C LEU A 265 3.66 2.56 -1.83
N ALA A 266 4.89 2.20 -1.42
CA ALA A 266 6.06 2.27 -2.28
C ALA A 266 6.49 0.94 -2.87
N THR A 267 6.44 0.88 -4.19
CA THR A 267 6.87 -0.26 -5.01
C THR A 267 8.25 -0.01 -5.59
N ARG A 268 9.14 -0.98 -5.46
CA ARG A 268 10.45 -0.96 -6.11
C ARG A 268 10.39 -1.71 -7.45
N VAL A 269 10.90 -1.07 -8.49
CA VAL A 269 10.92 -1.59 -9.88
C VAL A 269 12.32 -1.41 -10.48
N LEU A 270 12.61 -2.11 -11.59
CA LEU A 270 13.88 -1.96 -12.28
C LEU A 270 14.03 -0.56 -12.89
N ALA A 271 15.27 -0.06 -12.95
CA ALA A 271 15.61 1.25 -13.51
C ALA A 271 14.96 1.53 -14.87
N ASN A 272 14.99 0.56 -15.78
CA ASN A 272 14.47 0.65 -17.15
C ASN A 272 12.96 0.41 -17.26
N GLU A 273 12.29 0.00 -16.18
CA GLU A 273 10.84 -0.28 -16.15
C GLU A 273 10.06 0.84 -15.44
N ARG A 274 10.74 1.83 -14.85
CA ARG A 274 10.14 2.88 -14.00
C ARG A 274 8.95 3.58 -14.66
N GLU A 275 9.19 4.16 -15.84
CA GLU A 275 8.18 4.99 -16.51
C GLU A 275 7.02 4.13 -17.02
N ASP A 276 7.31 2.93 -17.52
CA ASP A 276 6.29 1.96 -17.94
C ASP A 276 5.41 1.50 -16.78
N ALA A 277 6.00 1.23 -15.60
CA ALA A 277 5.25 0.87 -14.39
C ALA A 277 4.24 1.95 -13.99
N ILE A 278 4.67 3.21 -14.04
CA ILE A 278 3.84 4.36 -13.71
C ILE A 278 2.71 4.52 -14.74
N LEU A 279 3.02 4.47 -16.04
CA LEU A 279 2.03 4.62 -17.11
C LEU A 279 1.02 3.47 -17.13
N GLU A 280 1.44 2.23 -16.86
CA GLU A 280 0.54 1.09 -16.69
C GLU A 280 -0.41 1.34 -15.51
N PHE A 281 0.11 1.72 -14.35
CA PHE A 281 -0.69 2.02 -13.19
C PHE A 281 -1.70 3.16 -13.43
N LEU A 282 -1.29 4.24 -14.09
CA LEU A 282 -2.17 5.36 -14.42
C LEU A 282 -3.23 5.01 -15.47
N SER A 283 -2.97 3.99 -16.30
CA SER A 283 -3.97 3.45 -17.22
C SER A 283 -5.05 2.63 -16.52
N LEU A 284 -4.72 2.03 -15.38
CA LEU A 284 -5.59 1.15 -14.59
C LEU A 284 -6.32 1.88 -13.46
N SER A 285 -5.89 3.08 -13.08
CA SER A 285 -6.43 3.81 -11.93
C SER A 285 -6.97 5.18 -12.32
N ASN A 286 -7.63 5.86 -11.38
CA ASN A 286 -8.03 7.27 -11.49
C ASN A 286 -6.95 8.24 -10.95
N TYR A 287 -5.74 7.74 -10.68
CA TYR A 287 -4.66 8.55 -10.14
C TYR A 287 -4.09 9.49 -11.20
N TYR A 288 -3.31 10.47 -10.76
CA TYR A 288 -2.49 11.31 -11.62
C TYR A 288 -1.05 11.32 -11.12
N PHE A 289 -0.11 11.50 -12.04
CA PHE A 289 1.29 11.70 -11.73
C PHE A 289 1.50 13.07 -11.07
N TRP A 290 1.85 13.06 -9.79
CA TRP A 290 2.02 14.27 -8.99
C TRP A 290 3.40 14.89 -9.14
N GLY A 291 4.44 14.06 -9.15
CA GLY A 291 5.81 14.55 -9.19
C GLY A 291 6.85 13.46 -9.04
N ALA A 292 8.11 13.83 -9.26
CA ALA A 292 9.23 12.91 -9.08
C ALA A 292 10.51 13.64 -8.69
N TYR A 293 11.30 12.99 -7.84
CA TYR A 293 12.50 13.56 -7.24
C TYR A 293 13.70 12.68 -7.52
N THR A 294 14.81 13.32 -7.89
CA THR A 294 16.10 12.64 -8.05
C THR A 294 16.82 12.60 -6.70
N ILE A 295 17.24 11.40 -6.30
CA ILE A 295 18.04 11.12 -5.11
C ILE A 295 19.43 10.69 -5.59
N GLU A 296 20.29 11.68 -5.85
CA GLU A 296 21.59 11.48 -6.51
C GLU A 296 22.50 10.55 -5.72
N ASP A 297 22.64 10.78 -4.41
CA ASP A 297 23.51 10.02 -3.50
C ASP A 297 23.20 8.52 -3.49
N MET A 298 21.95 8.15 -3.77
CA MET A 298 21.49 6.75 -3.78
C MET A 298 21.22 6.21 -5.19
N ASN A 299 21.63 6.94 -6.22
CA ASN A 299 21.38 6.59 -7.63
C ASN A 299 19.91 6.19 -7.83
N SER A 300 18.98 6.94 -7.25
CA SER A 300 17.57 6.55 -7.22
C SER A 300 16.67 7.72 -7.58
N SER A 301 15.45 7.41 -7.96
CA SER A 301 14.39 8.40 -8.02
C SER A 301 13.08 7.83 -7.53
N THR A 302 12.32 8.71 -6.89
CA THR A 302 11.04 8.40 -6.27
C THR A 302 9.95 9.18 -6.99
N ASN A 303 8.92 8.47 -7.43
CA ASN A 303 7.90 8.95 -8.36
C ASN A 303 6.53 8.74 -7.74
N ILE A 304 5.73 9.79 -7.65
CA ILE A 304 4.51 9.81 -6.83
C ILE A 304 3.28 10.01 -7.72
N CYS A 305 2.27 9.18 -7.50
CA CYS A 305 0.93 9.35 -8.05
C CYS A 305 -0.07 9.54 -6.91
N ARG A 306 -1.00 10.50 -7.06
CA ARG A 306 -2.06 10.80 -6.09
C ARG A 306 -3.44 10.64 -6.72
N ASN A 307 -4.48 10.50 -5.89
CA ASN A 307 -5.86 10.56 -6.36
C ASN A 307 -6.32 12.04 -6.38
N PRO A 308 -6.78 12.58 -7.53
CA PRO A 308 -7.08 14.01 -7.65
C PRO A 308 -8.37 14.45 -6.92
N ASP A 309 -9.24 13.51 -6.57
CA ASP A 309 -10.55 13.79 -5.97
C ASP A 309 -10.58 13.51 -4.46
N ILE A 310 -9.42 13.15 -3.88
CA ILE A 310 -9.25 12.79 -2.48
C ILE A 310 -8.33 13.81 -1.79
N LYS A 311 -8.75 14.31 -0.62
CA LYS A 311 -8.04 15.36 0.12
C LYS A 311 -6.93 14.83 1.03
N THR A 312 -7.05 13.59 1.49
CA THR A 312 -6.10 12.95 2.39
C THR A 312 -5.79 11.55 1.88
N GLU A 313 -4.52 11.18 1.87
CA GLU A 313 -4.06 9.89 1.39
C GLU A 313 -4.70 8.73 2.16
N LEU A 314 -5.14 8.95 3.40
CA LEU A 314 -5.86 7.98 4.22
C LEU A 314 -7.04 7.30 3.50
N HIS A 315 -7.74 8.01 2.62
CA HIS A 315 -8.88 7.46 1.86
C HIS A 315 -8.50 6.79 0.54
N SER A 316 -7.35 7.14 -0.02
CA SER A 316 -6.85 6.54 -1.25
C SER A 316 -5.33 6.78 -1.31
N PRO A 317 -4.52 5.90 -0.69
CA PRO A 317 -3.11 6.15 -0.40
C PRO A 317 -2.30 6.49 -1.64
N ALA A 318 -1.27 7.31 -1.48
CA ALA A 318 -0.39 7.67 -2.57
C ALA A 318 0.35 6.43 -3.09
N LYS A 319 0.57 6.41 -4.40
CA LYS A 319 1.29 5.33 -5.07
C LYS A 319 2.68 5.81 -5.45
N VAL A 320 3.68 5.15 -4.90
CA VAL A 320 5.08 5.52 -5.05
C VAL A 320 5.83 4.45 -5.82
N PHE A 321 6.61 4.87 -6.80
CA PHE A 321 7.50 4.01 -7.58
C PHE A 321 8.93 4.50 -7.40
N THR A 322 9.76 3.62 -6.86
CA THR A 322 11.17 3.88 -6.62
C THR A 322 12.00 2.97 -7.51
N ALA A 323 12.98 3.53 -8.20
CA ALA A 323 13.87 2.77 -9.08
C ALA A 323 15.22 3.46 -9.17
N ASN A 324 16.27 2.68 -9.43
CA ASN A 324 17.61 3.23 -9.66
C ASN A 324 17.65 4.11 -10.92
N ASN A 325 18.40 5.21 -10.94
CA ASN A 325 18.53 6.07 -12.11
C ASN A 325 19.35 5.40 -13.21
N VAL A 326 20.33 4.58 -12.82
CA VAL A 326 21.17 3.77 -13.71
C VAL A 326 20.98 2.28 -13.38
N PRO A 327 20.76 1.41 -14.38
CA PRO A 327 20.59 -0.04 -14.17
C PRO A 327 21.80 -0.71 -13.51
N TYR A 328 21.56 -1.83 -12.83
CA TYR A 328 22.59 -2.54 -12.05
C TYR A 328 23.89 -2.81 -12.82
N TYR A 329 23.80 -3.32 -14.06
CA TYR A 329 25.00 -3.68 -14.83
C TYR A 329 25.88 -2.46 -15.13
N ALA A 330 25.29 -1.28 -15.28
CA ALA A 330 26.05 -0.07 -15.54
C ALA A 330 26.74 0.44 -14.26
N ASN A 331 26.25 0.05 -13.08
CA ASN A 331 26.87 0.41 -11.81
C ASN A 331 28.26 -0.24 -11.65
N SER A 332 28.56 -1.37 -12.30
CA SER A 332 29.92 -1.92 -12.34
C SER A 332 30.90 -1.08 -13.17
N ILE A 333 30.40 -0.12 -13.96
CA ILE A 333 31.19 0.81 -14.77
C ILE A 333 31.35 2.14 -14.03
N VAL A 334 30.27 2.64 -13.43
CA VAL A 334 30.22 3.98 -12.83
C VAL A 334 30.44 4.00 -11.31
N GLY A 335 30.41 2.85 -10.64
CA GLY A 335 30.66 2.73 -9.19
C GLY A 335 29.57 3.33 -8.30
N LEU A 336 28.35 3.50 -8.83
CA LEU A 336 27.23 4.09 -8.08
C LEU A 336 26.53 3.05 -7.18
N PRO A 337 25.96 3.47 -6.02
CA PRO A 337 25.17 2.59 -5.18
C PRO A 337 23.95 2.04 -5.93
N SER A 338 23.50 0.84 -5.54
CA SER A 338 22.42 0.11 -6.21
C SER A 338 21.29 -0.42 -5.31
N PRO A 339 20.97 0.18 -4.15
CA PRO A 339 20.12 -0.47 -3.15
C PRO A 339 18.71 -0.80 -3.67
N THR A 340 18.12 0.06 -4.51
CA THR A 340 16.77 -0.19 -5.05
C THR A 340 16.80 -1.31 -6.09
N GLU A 341 17.80 -1.31 -6.97
CA GLU A 341 17.96 -2.35 -8.00
C GLU A 341 18.34 -3.70 -7.39
N ASP A 342 19.20 -3.71 -6.37
CA ASP A 342 19.60 -4.91 -5.64
C ASP A 342 18.42 -5.56 -4.92
N PHE A 343 17.54 -4.76 -4.30
CA PHE A 343 16.28 -5.26 -3.78
C PHE A 343 15.45 -5.96 -4.86
N VAL A 344 15.30 -5.35 -6.03
CA VAL A 344 14.52 -5.93 -7.13
C VAL A 344 15.20 -7.20 -7.68
N ARG A 345 16.52 -7.31 -7.64
CA ARG A 345 17.24 -8.54 -8.01
C ARG A 345 17.12 -9.64 -6.95
N ASN A 346 17.01 -9.27 -5.67
CA ASN A 346 16.97 -10.21 -4.56
C ASN A 346 15.57 -10.72 -4.25
N TYR A 347 14.58 -9.84 -4.38
CA TYR A 347 13.18 -10.10 -4.08
C TYR A 347 12.29 -10.09 -5.33
N GLY A 348 12.73 -9.53 -6.45
CA GLY A 348 11.83 -9.23 -7.56
C GLY A 348 11.07 -7.93 -7.34
N LYS A 349 10.52 -7.39 -8.43
CA LYS A 349 9.68 -6.18 -8.41
C LYS A 349 8.43 -6.41 -7.55
N ARG A 350 8.23 -5.55 -6.55
CA ARG A 350 7.16 -5.66 -5.55
C ARG A 350 7.05 -4.41 -4.69
N MET A 351 5.97 -4.36 -3.90
CA MET A 351 5.86 -3.46 -2.76
C MET A 351 7.03 -3.67 -1.79
N HIS A 352 7.69 -2.59 -1.41
CA HIS A 352 8.79 -2.58 -0.46
C HIS A 352 8.29 -2.18 0.94
N HIS A 353 7.52 -1.10 1.02
CA HIS A 353 6.94 -0.66 2.30
C HIS A 353 5.51 -0.13 2.16
N ILE A 354 4.81 -0.18 3.30
CA ILE A 354 3.54 0.52 3.54
C ILE A 354 3.79 1.54 4.64
N ALA A 355 3.48 2.80 4.36
CA ALA A 355 3.63 3.89 5.30
C ALA A 355 2.31 4.21 5.99
N TYR A 356 2.37 4.50 7.28
CA TYR A 356 1.24 4.92 8.11
C TYR A 356 1.48 6.34 8.62
N GLU A 357 0.45 7.16 8.50
CA GLU A 357 0.47 8.51 9.04
C GLU A 357 0.43 8.48 10.56
N VAL A 358 1.28 9.26 11.19
CA VAL A 358 1.28 9.52 12.62
C VAL A 358 0.70 10.91 12.85
N GLU A 359 -0.18 11.03 13.84
CA GLU A 359 -0.79 12.29 14.29
C GLU A 359 0.26 13.39 14.42
N ASP A 360 -0.06 14.60 13.93
CA ASP A 360 0.81 15.75 14.13
C ASP A 360 0.73 16.24 15.59
N GLY A 361 1.84 16.75 16.09
CA GLY A 361 1.97 17.23 17.46
C GLY A 361 3.03 16.50 18.28
N ALA A 362 2.90 16.68 19.59
CA ALA A 362 3.86 16.23 20.58
C ALA A 362 3.16 15.91 21.92
N THR A 363 3.81 15.11 22.75
CA THR A 363 3.44 14.92 24.16
C THR A 363 3.64 16.21 24.96
N GLU A 364 3.11 16.25 26.18
CA GLU A 364 3.18 17.44 27.05
C GLU A 364 4.61 17.92 27.33
N ASP A 365 5.59 17.02 27.28
CA ASP A 365 7.02 17.32 27.45
C ASP A 365 7.72 17.78 26.16
N GLY A 366 6.99 17.89 25.04
CA GLY A 366 7.51 18.31 23.75
C GLY A 366 8.05 17.20 22.86
N THR A 367 7.99 15.93 23.28
CA THR A 367 8.43 14.79 22.43
C THR A 367 7.44 14.59 21.28
N LYS A 368 7.91 14.58 20.01
CA LYS A 368 7.01 14.37 18.86
C LYS A 368 6.38 12.99 18.93
N TYR A 369 5.14 12.87 18.47
CA TYR A 369 4.39 11.62 18.60
C TYR A 369 5.05 10.45 17.88
N ILE A 370 5.74 10.67 16.77
CA ILE A 370 6.52 9.61 16.10
C ILE A 370 7.68 9.11 16.96
N ASP A 371 8.39 9.98 17.68
CA ASP A 371 9.50 9.57 18.56
C ASP A 371 8.94 8.77 19.74
N PHE A 372 7.88 9.28 20.38
CA PHE A 372 7.19 8.57 21.45
C PHE A 372 6.69 7.19 21.01
N LEU A 373 6.04 7.11 19.84
CA LEU A 373 5.54 5.88 19.24
C LEU A 373 6.68 4.87 19.06
N VAL A 374 7.77 5.28 18.42
CA VAL A 374 8.92 4.41 18.13
C VAL A 374 9.55 3.90 19.42
N ASP A 375 9.74 4.76 20.42
CA ASP A 375 10.28 4.35 21.72
C ASP A 375 9.42 3.27 22.40
N LYS A 376 8.09 3.40 22.34
CA LYS A 376 7.18 2.39 22.93
C LYS A 376 7.17 1.09 22.15
N LEU A 377 7.31 1.15 20.82
CA LEU A 377 7.41 -0.04 19.99
C LEU A 377 8.76 -0.76 20.19
N ILE A 378 9.87 -0.02 20.34
CA ILE A 378 11.18 -0.60 20.72
C ILE A 378 11.09 -1.31 22.07
N ALA A 379 10.43 -0.69 23.06
CA ALA A 379 10.20 -1.33 24.37
C ALA A 379 9.31 -2.59 24.28
N ALA A 380 8.55 -2.74 23.18
CA ALA A 380 7.75 -3.91 22.85
C ALA A 380 8.44 -4.86 21.85
N ASP A 381 9.78 -4.76 21.72
CA ASP A 381 10.63 -5.63 20.88
C ASP A 381 10.41 -5.48 19.37
N VAL A 382 9.93 -4.32 18.93
CA VAL A 382 9.91 -3.95 17.49
C VAL A 382 11.26 -3.36 17.11
N HIS A 383 11.85 -3.92 16.05
CA HIS A 383 13.13 -3.44 15.53
C HIS A 383 12.93 -2.50 14.34
N PHE A 384 13.70 -1.42 14.34
CA PHE A 384 13.78 -0.46 13.24
C PHE A 384 15.15 -0.57 12.53
N LEU A 385 15.20 -0.13 11.28
CA LEU A 385 16.44 -0.13 10.52
C LEU A 385 17.43 0.92 11.05
N GLU A 386 16.90 2.04 11.52
CA GLU A 386 17.66 3.20 11.96
C GLU A 386 16.89 4.02 13.01
N GLN A 387 17.50 5.11 13.48
CA GLN A 387 16.82 6.16 14.24
C GLN A 387 15.79 6.93 13.41
N VAL A 388 14.85 7.61 14.09
CA VAL A 388 13.91 8.54 13.44
C VAL A 388 14.69 9.69 12.80
N ILE A 389 14.34 10.03 11.58
CA ILE A 389 14.98 11.12 10.82
C ILE A 389 13.99 12.26 10.55
N GLY A 390 14.53 13.45 10.30
CA GLY A 390 13.77 14.71 10.25
C GLY A 390 13.68 15.38 11.62
N GLU A 391 13.38 16.68 11.65
CA GLU A 391 13.48 17.46 12.89
C GLU A 391 12.13 18.07 13.32
N CYS A 392 11.16 18.25 12.42
CA CYS A 392 9.82 18.76 12.75
C CYS A 392 9.85 20.00 13.67
N ARG A 393 10.56 21.05 13.22
CA ARG A 393 10.69 22.35 13.92
C ARG A 393 9.47 23.25 13.63
N ASP A 394 9.58 24.57 13.78
CA ASP A 394 8.48 25.56 13.62
C ASP A 394 8.11 25.86 12.15
N PHE A 395 8.37 24.95 11.22
CA PHE A 395 8.06 25.10 9.80
C PHE A 395 7.63 23.75 9.21
N PRO A 396 6.89 23.73 8.09
CA PRO A 396 6.45 22.50 7.46
C PRO A 396 7.61 21.54 7.18
N ASP A 397 7.60 20.38 7.82
CA ASP A 397 8.67 19.36 7.75
C ASP A 397 8.08 17.96 7.94
N LEU A 398 8.92 16.93 7.85
CA LEU A 398 8.51 15.54 7.89
C LEU A 398 9.48 14.69 8.73
N LYS A 399 8.94 13.94 9.69
CA LYS A 399 9.69 12.89 10.40
C LYS A 399 9.28 11.50 9.94
N GLN A 400 10.28 10.63 9.77
CA GLN A 400 10.09 9.31 9.17
C GLN A 400 11.00 8.25 9.81
N ILE A 401 10.59 6.99 9.72
CA ILE A 401 11.40 5.83 10.13
C ILE A 401 10.89 4.55 9.45
N PHE A 402 11.81 3.63 9.15
CA PHE A 402 11.49 2.28 8.67
C PHE A 402 11.68 1.23 9.75
N SER A 403 10.69 0.36 9.91
CA SER A 403 10.88 -0.91 10.63
C SER A 403 11.83 -1.83 9.88
N LYS A 404 12.36 -2.86 10.54
CA LYS A 404 12.88 -4.03 9.82
C LYS A 404 11.77 -4.67 8.97
N SER A 405 12.17 -5.40 7.92
CA SER A 405 11.21 -6.13 7.10
C SER A 405 10.48 -7.19 7.93
N SER A 406 9.15 -7.25 7.75
CA SER A 406 8.28 -8.23 8.38
C SER A 406 8.75 -9.64 8.04
N HIS A 407 8.92 -10.49 9.05
CA HIS A 407 9.26 -11.89 8.81
C HIS A 407 8.19 -12.59 7.97
N TYR A 408 6.92 -12.20 8.10
CA TYR A 408 5.78 -12.89 7.49
C TYR A 408 5.45 -12.39 6.09
N SER A 409 5.57 -11.08 5.85
CA SER A 409 5.15 -10.44 4.60
C SER A 409 6.30 -9.88 3.75
N THR A 410 7.51 -9.79 4.31
CA THR A 410 8.68 -9.09 3.77
C THR A 410 8.51 -7.57 3.62
N LEU A 411 7.36 -7.03 4.02
CA LEU A 411 7.08 -5.60 3.97
C LEU A 411 7.78 -4.87 5.11
N VAL A 412 8.32 -3.70 4.79
CA VAL A 412 8.72 -2.71 5.79
C VAL A 412 7.49 -1.87 6.16
N THR A 413 7.36 -1.57 7.46
CA THR A 413 6.40 -0.57 7.95
C THR A 413 7.12 0.76 8.12
N GLU A 414 6.59 1.80 7.48
CA GLU A 414 7.07 3.16 7.67
C GLU A 414 6.09 3.94 8.55
N TYR A 415 6.61 4.78 9.45
CA TYR A 415 5.82 5.81 10.11
C TYR A 415 6.20 7.19 9.58
N VAL A 416 5.20 8.02 9.35
CA VAL A 416 5.37 9.36 8.80
C VAL A 416 4.59 10.37 9.63
N GLN A 417 5.26 11.31 10.29
CA GLN A 417 4.62 12.45 10.93
C GLN A 417 4.85 13.71 10.09
N ARG A 418 3.78 14.26 9.53
CA ARG A 418 3.76 15.51 8.75
C ARG A 418 3.55 16.67 9.71
N CYS A 419 4.54 17.54 9.86
CA CYS A 419 4.50 18.62 10.84
C CYS A 419 4.12 19.95 10.23
N GLU A 420 3.36 20.77 10.97
CA GLU A 420 3.05 22.15 10.61
C GLU A 420 2.41 22.30 9.22
N GLY A 421 1.57 21.34 8.83
CA GLY A 421 0.84 21.37 7.55
C GLY A 421 1.67 21.02 6.31
N PHE A 422 2.73 20.22 6.46
CA PHE A 422 3.54 19.74 5.33
C PHE A 422 2.74 18.94 4.29
N ASP A 423 2.45 19.58 3.14
CA ASP A 423 1.76 18.97 1.98
C ASP A 423 2.74 18.33 0.96
N GLY A 424 4.04 18.37 1.25
CA GLY A 424 5.07 17.66 0.47
C GLY A 424 4.93 16.14 0.60
N PHE A 425 5.88 15.37 0.07
CA PHE A 425 5.83 13.91 0.17
C PHE A 425 7.01 13.34 0.97
N PHE A 426 8.22 13.87 0.77
CA PHE A 426 9.40 13.61 1.60
C PHE A 426 10.40 14.75 1.45
N THR A 427 11.43 14.77 2.29
CA THR A 427 12.67 15.52 2.03
C THR A 427 13.69 14.61 1.34
N LYS A 428 14.53 15.17 0.45
CA LYS A 428 15.52 14.36 -0.29
C LYS A 428 16.53 13.68 0.63
N SER A 429 16.95 14.37 1.69
CA SER A 429 17.84 13.83 2.72
C SER A 429 17.22 12.64 3.44
N ASN A 430 15.93 12.70 3.77
CA ASN A 430 15.25 11.58 4.41
C ASN A 430 15.25 10.35 3.52
N VAL A 431 14.88 10.50 2.24
CA VAL A 431 14.86 9.38 1.29
C VAL A 431 16.25 8.78 1.09
N ALA A 432 17.29 9.60 0.97
CA ALA A 432 18.66 9.11 0.81
C ALA A 432 19.09 8.25 2.00
N TYR A 433 18.84 8.71 3.22
CA TYR A 433 19.18 7.99 4.45
C TYR A 433 18.40 6.67 4.59
N LEU A 434 17.08 6.69 4.41
CA LEU A 434 16.23 5.49 4.50
C LEU A 434 16.57 4.46 3.42
N THR A 435 16.90 4.92 2.20
CA THR A 435 17.27 4.04 1.10
C THR A 435 18.61 3.34 1.36
N HIS A 436 19.57 4.06 1.93
CA HIS A 436 20.85 3.48 2.33
C HIS A 436 20.65 2.38 3.39
N ALA A 437 19.91 2.68 4.46
CA ALA A 437 19.64 1.74 5.55
C ALA A 437 18.93 0.46 5.08
N ALA A 438 17.87 0.61 4.27
CA ALA A 438 17.17 -0.54 3.69
C ALA A 438 18.11 -1.38 2.81
N GLY A 439 18.94 -0.74 1.99
CA GLY A 439 19.89 -1.44 1.13
C GLY A 439 20.87 -2.35 1.89
N GLN A 440 21.27 -1.96 3.10
CA GLN A 440 22.17 -2.76 3.95
C GLN A 440 21.48 -4.02 4.51
N ASP A 441 20.24 -3.90 4.97
CA ASP A 441 19.45 -5.04 5.50
C ASP A 441 19.06 -6.04 4.40
N GLU A 442 18.82 -5.53 3.18
CA GLU A 442 18.29 -6.31 2.06
C GLU A 442 19.36 -6.99 1.21
N ALA A 443 20.62 -6.65 1.43
CA ALA A 443 21.75 -7.23 0.72
C ALA A 443 21.81 -8.77 0.92
N LEU A 444 22.32 -9.45 -0.11
CA LEU A 444 22.75 -10.84 0.08
C LEU A 444 24.02 -10.83 0.91
N ASN A 445 24.14 -11.79 1.83
CA ASN A 445 25.41 -12.02 2.51
C ASN A 445 26.48 -12.29 1.43
N PRO A 446 27.70 -11.73 1.55
CA PRO A 446 28.75 -12.01 0.58
C PRO A 446 28.96 -13.53 0.52
N VAL A 447 28.88 -14.07 -0.71
CA VAL A 447 29.26 -15.46 -0.96
C VAL A 447 30.74 -15.55 -0.60
N ALA A 448 31.09 -16.35 0.40
CA ALA A 448 32.49 -16.63 0.71
C ALA A 448 33.16 -17.07 -0.59
N PRO A 449 34.32 -16.50 -0.97
CA PRO A 449 34.99 -16.91 -2.20
C PRO A 449 35.17 -18.43 -2.15
N GLY A 450 34.63 -19.10 -3.16
CA GLY A 450 34.77 -20.55 -3.30
C GLY A 450 36.26 -20.92 -3.33
N PRO A 451 36.62 -22.16 -2.95
CA PRO A 451 38.01 -22.59 -2.98
C PRO A 451 38.58 -22.33 -4.38
N VAL A 452 39.63 -21.50 -4.43
CA VAL A 452 40.47 -21.38 -5.61
C VAL A 452 41.13 -22.73 -5.76
N HIS A 453 40.74 -23.49 -6.79
CA HIS A 453 41.50 -24.66 -7.18
C HIS A 453 42.75 -24.15 -7.88
N ASP A 454 43.88 -24.23 -7.18
CA ASP A 454 45.23 -23.98 -7.70
C ASP A 454 45.59 -24.93 -8.85
#